data_AF-A0A956ZB11-F1
#
_entry.id   AF-A0A956ZB11-F1
#
_cell.length_a   1.000
_cell.length_b   1.000
_cell.length_c   1.000
_cell.angle_alpha   90.00
_cell.angle_beta   90.00
_cell.angle_gamma   90.00
#
_symmetry.space_group_name_H-M   'P 1'
#
loop_
_entity.id
_entity.type
_entity.pdbx_description
1 polymer ?
#
loop_
_entity_poly.entity_id
_entity_poly.type
_entity_poly.pdbx_seq_one_letter_code
_entity_poly.pdbx_strand_id
1 'polypeptide(L)' 'MIDKNRMTEHAMELIRIDSLSRMEREVALRLEKEMRELGAECFYDDAAEMVGGNVGNLIVKLEGNKNGAPPLLLSAHMDT' A
#
# COMPACT_ATOMS: atom_id res chain seq x y z
N MET A 1 17.88 -11.20 1.91
CA MET A 1 18.54 -10.20 1.03
C MET A 1 17.59 -9.88 -0.12
N ILE A 2 17.57 -8.65 -0.62
CA ILE A 2 16.56 -8.18 -1.59
C ILE A 2 16.97 -8.62 -3.02
N ASP A 3 16.01 -9.08 -3.81
CA ASP A 3 16.18 -9.32 -5.25
C ASP A 3 15.93 -8.00 -6.02
N LYS A 4 16.98 -7.46 -6.63
CA LYS A 4 16.94 -6.17 -7.33
C LYS A 4 16.11 -6.21 -8.60
N ASN A 5 16.10 -7.33 -9.32
CA ASN A 5 15.37 -7.46 -10.58
C ASN A 5 13.87 -7.48 -10.28
N ARG A 6 13.46 -8.32 -9.33
CA ARG A 6 12.07 -8.38 -8.86
C ARG A 6 11.59 -7.03 -8.33
N MET A 7 12.42 -6.33 -7.56
CA MET A 7 12.08 -5.00 -7.03
C MET A 7 11.91 -3.95 -8.15
N THR A 8 12.80 -3.97 -9.15
CA THR A 8 12.75 -3.03 -10.27
C THR A 8 11.53 -3.27 -11.15
N GLU A 9 11.25 -4.53 -11.47
CA GLU A 9 10.08 -4.92 -12.25
C GLU A 9 8.79 -4.52 -11.53
N HIS A 10 8.69 -4.83 -10.24
CA HIS A 10 7.54 -4.43 -9.42
C HIS A 10 7.35 -2.91 -9.37
N ALA A 11 8.42 -2.13 -9.18
CA ALA A 11 8.33 -0.67 -9.22
C ALA A 11 7.86 -0.16 -10.59
N MET A 12 8.36 -0.73 -11.69
CA MET A 12 7.91 -0.38 -13.04
C MET A 12 6.44 -0.72 -13.30
N GLU A 13 5.94 -1.81 -12.72
CA GLU A 13 4.52 -2.15 -12.79
C GLU A 13 3.63 -1.16 -12.06
N LEU A 14 4.03 -0.71 -10.87
CA LEU A 14 3.29 0.31 -10.10
C LEU A 14 3.29 1.66 -10.81
N ILE A 15 4.44 2.10 -11.35
CA ILE A 15 4.58 3.39 -12.07
C ILE A 15 3.67 3.46 -13.31
N ARG A 16 3.30 2.31 -13.90
CA ARG A 16 2.38 2.26 -15.06
C ARG A 16 0.92 2.43 -14.67
N ILE A 17 0.59 2.50 -13.39
CA ILE A 17 -0.76 2.76 -12.89
C ILE A 17 -0.85 4.26 -12.61
N ASP A 18 -1.67 4.95 -13.38
CA ASP A 18 -1.96 6.37 -13.15
C ASP A 18 -2.48 6.55 -11.72
N SER A 19 -1.85 7.44 -10.98
CA SER A 19 -2.11 7.72 -9.56
C SER A 19 -2.05 9.21 -9.28
N LEU A 20 -2.66 10.01 -10.16
CA LEU A 20 -2.79 11.45 -9.94
C LEU A 20 -3.41 11.72 -8.57
N SER A 21 -2.93 12.75 -7.87
CA SER A 21 -3.47 13.13 -6.56
C SER A 21 -5.00 13.22 -6.58
N ARG A 22 -5.64 12.57 -5.59
CA ARG A 22 -7.09 12.32 -5.41
C ARG A 22 -7.71 11.25 -6.31
N MET A 23 -6.92 10.62 -7.18
CA MET A 23 -7.35 9.57 -8.11
C MET A 23 -6.61 8.23 -7.91
N GLU A 24 -6.22 7.91 -6.67
CA GLU A 24 -5.30 6.82 -6.32
C GLU A 24 -5.95 5.41 -6.27
N ARG A 25 -7.27 5.28 -6.48
CA ARG A 25 -8.00 4.02 -6.31
C ARG A 25 -7.37 2.81 -6.99
N GLU A 26 -6.90 2.94 -8.24
CA GLU A 26 -6.38 1.78 -8.99
C GLU A 26 -5.06 1.26 -8.39
N VAL A 27 -4.14 2.15 -8.02
CA VAL A 27 -2.90 1.75 -7.34
C VAL A 27 -3.20 1.21 -5.94
N ALA A 28 -4.18 1.78 -5.24
CA ALA A 28 -4.60 1.30 -3.93
C ALA A 28 -5.14 -0.13 -3.98
N LEU A 29 -5.98 -0.47 -4.97
CA LEU A 29 -6.51 -1.84 -5.16
C LEU A 29 -5.40 -2.83 -5.54
N ARG A 30 -4.44 -2.41 -6.38
CA ARG A 30 -3.26 -3.22 -6.72
C ARG A 30 -2.44 -3.57 -5.46
N LEU A 31 -2.17 -2.57 -4.62
CA LEU A 31 -1.41 -2.75 -3.37
C LEU A 31 -2.19 -3.59 -2.35
N GLU A 32 -3.49 -3.34 -2.16
CA GLU A 32 -4.34 -4.14 -1.25
C GLU A 32 -4.30 -5.62 -1.61
N LYS A 33 -4.39 -5.95 -2.91
CA LYS A 33 -4.32 -7.33 -3.40
C LYS A 33 -2.99 -7.98 -3.01
N GLU A 34 -1.87 -7.34 -3.30
CA GLU A 34 -0.54 -7.90 -3.01
C GLU A 34 -0.30 -8.05 -1.51
N MET A 35 -0.75 -7.09 -0.69
CA MET A 35 -0.59 -7.15 0.76
C MET A 35 -1.44 -8.27 1.36
N ARG A 36 -2.65 -8.50 0.84
CA ARG A 36 -3.48 -9.66 1.23
C ARG A 36 -2.86 -10.99 0.80
N GLU A 37 -2.24 -11.07 -0.38
CA GLU A 37 -1.48 -12.25 -0.82
C GLU A 37 -0.27 -12.54 0.08
N LEU A 38 0.31 -11.50 0.71
CA LEU A 38 1.33 -11.62 1.75
C LEU A 38 0.78 -11.98 3.14
N GLY A 39 -0.54 -12.12 3.29
CA GLY A 39 -1.21 -12.47 4.55
C GLY A 39 -1.51 -11.28 5.46
N ALA A 40 -1.50 -10.05 4.93
CA ALA A 40 -1.86 -8.87 5.71
C ALA A 40 -3.38 -8.66 5.82
N GLU A 41 -3.81 -8.10 6.94
CA GLU A 41 -5.11 -7.46 7.07
C GLU A 41 -5.02 -6.05 6.45
N CYS A 42 -5.97 -5.71 5.58
CA CYS A 42 -5.99 -4.44 4.86
C CYS A 42 -7.33 -3.75 5.06
N PHE A 43 -7.29 -2.45 5.37
CA PHE A 43 -8.46 -1.61 5.53
C PHE A 43 -8.17 -0.18 5.05
N TYR A 44 -9.23 0.55 4.71
CA TYR A 44 -9.17 1.95 4.32
C TYR A 44 -9.74 2.83 5.43
N ASP A 45 -9.15 4.01 5.60
CA ASP A 45 -9.75 5.06 6.42
C ASP A 45 -10.66 6.01 5.60
N ASP A 46 -11.19 7.02 6.26
CA ASP A 46 -12.13 7.98 5.69
C ASP A 46 -11.44 9.21 5.04
N ALA A 47 -10.12 9.15 4.75
CA ALA A 47 -9.38 10.29 4.23
C ALA A 47 -9.94 10.80 2.89
N ALA A 48 -10.47 9.91 2.05
CA ALA A 48 -11.11 10.25 0.78
C ALA A 48 -12.23 11.29 0.96
N GLU A 49 -13.07 11.13 1.98
CA GLU A 49 -14.20 12.03 2.24
C GLU A 49 -13.73 13.44 2.61
N MET A 50 -12.61 13.52 3.34
CA MET A 50 -12.05 14.78 3.83
C MET A 50 -11.30 15.56 2.75
N VAL A 51 -10.64 14.86 1.82
CA VAL A 51 -9.80 15.49 0.77
C VAL A 51 -10.48 15.57 -0.59
N GLY A 52 -11.67 14.97 -0.73
CA GLY A 52 -12.36 14.82 -2.02
C GLY A 52 -11.62 13.87 -2.97
N GLY A 53 -11.06 12.79 -2.41
CA GLY A 53 -10.35 11.73 -3.14
C GLY A 53 -11.25 10.55 -3.48
N ASN A 54 -10.79 9.67 -4.37
CA ASN A 54 -11.54 8.48 -4.77
C ASN A 54 -11.22 7.22 -3.94
N VAL A 55 -10.26 7.30 -3.00
CA VAL A 55 -9.88 6.24 -2.04
C VAL A 55 -9.23 6.84 -0.79
N GLY A 56 -9.41 6.21 0.37
CA GLY A 56 -8.73 6.60 1.63
C GLY A 56 -7.30 6.07 1.71
N ASN A 57 -6.64 6.28 2.84
CA ASN A 57 -5.33 5.70 3.09
C ASN A 57 -5.47 4.17 3.23
N LEU A 58 -4.63 3.42 2.52
CA LEU A 58 -4.52 1.97 2.70
C LEU A 58 -3.68 1.68 3.93
N ILE A 59 -4.29 1.09 4.96
CA ILE A 59 -3.61 0.66 6.17
C ILE A 59 -3.43 -0.86 6.10
N VAL A 60 -2.18 -1.30 6.25
CA VAL A 60 -1.75 -2.69 6.10
C VAL A 60 -1.17 -3.18 7.41
N LYS A 61 -1.74 -4.23 7.98
CA LYS A 61 -1.29 -4.86 9.22
C LYS A 61 -0.79 -6.28 8.94
N LEU A 62 0.51 -6.49 9.13
CA LEU A 62 1.14 -7.81 9.15
C LEU A 62 1.35 -8.24 10.60
N GLU A 63 0.82 -9.40 10.97
CA GLU A 63 0.98 -9.93 12.34
C GLU A 63 2.44 -10.26 12.65
N GLY A 64 2.89 -9.83 13.83
CA GLY A 64 4.25 -10.08 14.29
C GLY A 64 4.45 -11.57 14.62
N ASN A 65 5.63 -12.10 14.29
CA ASN A 65 5.99 -13.49 14.59
C ASN A 65 6.83 -13.64 15.88
N LYS A 66 7.04 -12.55 16.63
CA LYS A 66 7.85 -12.52 17.86
C LYS A 66 7.11 -11.83 18.98
N ASN A 67 6.81 -12.58 20.04
CA ASN A 67 6.16 -12.06 21.24
C ASN A 67 6.99 -10.95 21.88
N GLY A 68 6.33 -9.86 22.26
CA GLY A 68 6.93 -8.72 22.94
C GLY A 68 7.82 -7.82 22.07
N ALA A 69 7.88 -8.05 20.75
CA ALA A 69 8.51 -7.09 19.85
C ALA A 69 7.66 -5.83 19.72
N PRO A 70 8.25 -4.62 19.72
CA PRO A 70 7.50 -3.39 19.49
C PRO A 70 7.00 -3.35 18.03
N PRO A 71 5.81 -2.78 17.78
CA PRO A 71 5.33 -2.58 16.42
C PRO A 71 6.22 -1.56 15.67
N LEU A 72 6.31 -1.71 14.35
CA LEU A 72 6.95 -0.77 13.45
C LEU A 72 5.93 -0.30 12.41
N LEU A 73 5.94 1.00 12.10
CA LEU A 73 5.18 1.57 11.00
C LEU A 73 6.14 2.01 9.89
N LEU A 74 5.87 1.58 8.67
CA LEU A 74 6.46 2.12 7.45
C LEU A 74 5.36 2.84 6.68
N SER A 75 5.70 3.95 6.04
CA SER A 75 4.74 4.78 5.31
C SER A 75 5.35 5.29 4.00
N ALA A 76 4.53 5.31 2.96
CA ALA A 76 4.81 5.90 1.66
C ALA A 76 3.49 6.49 1.11
N HIS A 77 3.59 7.46 0.20
CA HIS A 77 2.41 8.00 -0.49
C HIS A 77 2.18 7.25 -1.81
N MET A 78 0.92 7.17 -2.25
CA MET A 78 0.52 6.47 -3.47
C MET A 78 0.43 7.41 -4.68
N ASP A 79 0.23 8.71 -4.45
CA ASP A 79 -0.04 9.69 -5.48
C ASP A 79 1.22 10.24 -6.16
N THR A 80 1.04 10.76 -7.37
CA THR A 80 2.05 11.45 -8.20
C THR A 80 1.58 12.81 -8.67
#